data_AF-A0A7S0GJW9-F1
#
_entry.id   AF-A0A7S0GJW9-F1
#
_cell.length_a   1.000
_cell.length_b   1.000
_cell.length_c   1.000
_cell.angle_alpha   90.00
_cell.angle_beta   90.00
_cell.angle_gamma   90.00
#
_symmetry.space_group_name_H-M   'P 1'
#
loop_
_entity.id
_entity.type
_entity.pdbx_description
1 polymer ?
#
loop_
_entity_poly.entity_id
_entity_poly.type
_entity_poly.pdbx_seq_one_letter_code
_entity_poly.pdbx_strand_id
1 'polypeptide(L)'
;TTKKATDYTDLGPTDLGPTWIPTVLETSLPSKTRTSSPSAVLSSIPSSMSSEVPSARISLSRMEEIRIILVAAAVSTEEDLFNNSSPQYNALQWISNDDEKVLPLGDSDQIIQRYVMAVLHFST
;
A
#
# COMPACT_ATOMS: atom_id res chain seq x y z
N THR A 1 -22.19 -70.53 4.75
CA THR A 1 -20.99 -69.79 5.20
C THR A 1 -21.06 -68.38 4.66
N THR A 2 -21.18 -67.27 5.38
CA THR A 2 -21.41 -66.96 6.80
C THR A 2 -21.95 -65.52 6.80
N LYS A 3 -22.98 -65.23 7.60
CA LYS A 3 -23.51 -63.88 7.82
C LYS A 3 -22.45 -63.05 8.54
N LYS A 4 -22.21 -61.79 8.15
CA LYS A 4 -21.39 -60.87 8.95
C LYS A 4 -22.31 -59.83 9.61
N ALA A 5 -22.29 -59.84 10.94
CA ALA A 5 -22.96 -58.94 11.86
C ALA A 5 -21.89 -58.24 12.71
N THR A 6 -22.05 -56.93 12.91
CA THR A 6 -21.61 -56.06 14.03
C THR A 6 -21.97 -54.64 13.61
N ASP A 7 -22.97 -53.94 14.17
CA ASP A 7 -23.35 -53.63 15.56
C ASP A 7 -22.41 -52.66 16.29
N TYR A 8 -22.96 -51.45 16.51
CA TYR A 8 -22.74 -50.38 17.48
C TYR A 8 -21.36 -50.09 18.11
N THR A 9 -20.96 -48.82 18.04
CA THR A 9 -20.21 -48.10 19.09
C THR A 9 -20.64 -46.62 18.98
N ASP A 10 -21.67 -46.20 19.71
CA ASP A 10 -21.64 -45.66 21.08
C ASP A 10 -21.03 -44.24 21.15
N LEU A 11 -21.90 -43.31 21.55
CA LEU A 11 -21.66 -41.87 21.69
C LEU A 11 -21.07 -41.60 23.08
N GLY A 12 -19.79 -41.26 23.15
CA GLY A 12 -19.20 -40.69 24.36
C GLY A 12 -19.23 -39.16 24.32
N PRO A 13 -19.77 -38.47 25.36
CA PRO A 13 -19.54 -37.04 25.55
C PRO A 13 -18.24 -36.84 26.36
N THR A 14 -17.41 -35.87 25.99
CA THR A 14 -16.35 -35.39 26.87
C THR A 14 -16.33 -33.86 26.84
N ASP A 15 -17.19 -33.33 27.71
CA ASP A 15 -17.09 -32.03 28.37
C ASP A 15 -15.73 -31.89 29.07
N LEU A 16 -14.94 -30.85 28.75
CA LEU A 16 -13.88 -30.28 29.61
C LEU A 16 -13.42 -28.90 29.07
N GLY A 17 -13.76 -27.81 29.77
CA GLY A 17 -13.09 -26.52 29.57
C GLY A 17 -13.66 -25.36 30.39
N PRO A 18 -12.98 -24.91 31.47
CA PRO A 18 -13.46 -23.84 32.34
C PRO A 18 -13.19 -22.42 31.79
N THR A 19 -14.10 -21.52 32.13
CA THR A 19 -14.17 -20.06 31.91
C THR A 19 -13.02 -19.29 32.56
N TRP A 20 -12.26 -18.47 31.82
CA TRP A 20 -11.32 -17.49 32.40
C TRP A 20 -11.36 -16.12 31.67
N ILE A 21 -11.92 -15.15 32.40
CA ILE A 21 -11.96 -13.67 32.37
C ILE A 21 -10.95 -12.84 31.52
N PRO A 22 -11.33 -11.61 31.08
CA PRO A 22 -10.41 -10.65 30.47
C PRO A 22 -9.59 -9.88 31.53
N THR A 23 -8.26 -9.88 31.39
CA THR A 23 -7.35 -9.06 32.20
C THR A 23 -7.18 -7.68 31.57
N VAL A 24 -7.76 -6.66 32.21
CA VAL A 24 -7.41 -5.25 31.99
C VAL A 24 -6.09 -4.99 32.74
N LEU A 25 -5.07 -4.49 32.06
CA LEU A 25 -3.86 -3.99 32.70
C LEU A 25 -3.77 -2.48 32.46
N GLU A 26 -4.37 -1.70 33.36
CA GLU A 26 -3.93 -0.33 33.60
C GLU A 26 -2.70 -0.36 34.50
N THR A 27 -1.59 0.21 34.00
CA THR A 27 -0.45 0.58 34.85
C THR A 27 -0.09 2.03 34.54
N SER A 28 -0.63 2.92 35.37
CA SER A 28 -0.10 4.27 35.54
C SER A 28 1.20 4.22 36.35
N LEU A 29 2.23 4.97 35.97
CA LEU A 29 3.22 5.47 36.94
C LEU A 29 3.83 6.81 36.48
N PRO A 30 3.98 7.81 37.38
CA PRO A 30 4.59 9.10 37.07
C PRO A 30 6.08 9.11 37.45
N SER A 31 6.90 9.92 36.76
CA SER A 31 7.89 10.81 37.41
C SER A 31 8.71 11.61 36.40
N LYS A 32 8.79 12.91 36.68
CA LYS A 32 9.67 13.89 36.04
C LYS A 32 11.10 13.69 36.55
N THR A 33 12.08 13.64 35.64
CA THR A 33 13.47 13.96 35.94
C THR A 33 14.00 14.91 34.87
N ARG A 34 14.31 16.15 35.29
CA ARG A 34 15.11 17.10 34.50
C ARG A 34 16.56 16.65 34.62
N THR A 35 17.25 16.51 33.49
CA THR A 35 18.71 16.37 33.44
C THR A 35 19.26 17.43 32.49
N SER A 36 20.30 18.11 32.97
CA SER A 36 20.98 19.26 32.38
C SER A 36 21.81 18.93 31.14
N SER A 37 21.82 19.89 30.21
CA SER A 37 22.68 20.18 29.02
C SER A 37 24.19 19.89 29.20
N PRO A 38 25.08 19.96 28.15
CA PRO A 38 24.88 20.38 26.74
C PRO A 38 25.61 19.53 25.67
N SER A 39 25.19 19.58 24.40
CA SER A 39 26.11 19.71 23.25
C SER A 39 25.36 19.88 21.93
N ALA A 40 25.91 20.75 21.10
CA ALA A 40 25.33 21.21 19.85
C ALA A 40 25.12 20.07 18.85
N VAL A 41 23.88 19.94 18.37
CA VAL A 41 23.61 19.43 17.04
C VAL A 41 22.85 20.55 16.35
N LEU A 42 23.44 21.12 15.29
CA LEU A 42 22.80 22.07 14.41
C LEU A 42 21.60 21.38 13.75
N SER A 43 20.47 21.37 14.46
CA SER A 43 19.18 21.00 13.91
C SER A 43 18.62 22.24 13.22
N SER A 44 18.89 22.34 11.93
CA SER A 44 18.15 23.22 11.04
C SER A 44 17.96 22.45 9.74
N ILE A 45 17.21 21.35 9.84
CA ILE A 45 16.48 20.85 8.68
C ILE A 45 15.25 21.77 8.62
N PRO A 46 15.14 22.74 7.69
CA PRO A 46 13.85 23.34 7.47
C PRO A 46 12.95 22.20 7.01
N SER A 47 11.98 21.86 7.85
CA SER A 47 10.83 21.07 7.44
C SER A 47 10.13 21.91 6.38
N SER A 48 10.55 21.75 5.12
CA SER A 48 9.90 22.35 3.97
C SER A 48 8.62 21.56 3.77
N MET A 49 7.64 21.89 4.59
CA MET A 49 6.25 21.60 4.37
C MET A 49 5.91 22.30 3.04
N SER A 50 6.11 21.60 1.93
CA SER A 50 5.69 22.07 0.62
C SER A 50 4.17 22.00 0.59
N SER A 51 3.56 23.05 1.11
CA SER A 51 2.16 23.37 0.85
C SER A 51 2.13 23.99 -0.54
N GLU A 52 2.29 23.16 -1.57
CA GLU A 52 1.96 23.54 -2.94
C GLU A 52 0.52 23.09 -3.20
N VAL A 53 -0.35 24.09 -3.26
CA VAL A 53 -1.73 23.97 -3.72
C VAL A 53 -1.71 23.29 -5.10
N PRO A 54 -2.33 22.11 -5.29
CA PRO A 54 -2.27 21.42 -6.57
C PRO A 54 -3.28 22.10 -7.50
N SER A 55 -2.79 22.98 -8.36
CA SER A 55 -3.60 23.52 -9.43
C SER A 55 -2.80 23.61 -10.72
N ALA A 56 -3.16 22.67 -11.60
CA ALA A 56 -3.17 22.84 -13.04
C ALA A 56 -1.81 23.14 -13.68
N ARG A 57 -1.02 22.07 -13.84
CA ARG A 57 -0.51 21.58 -15.14
C ARG A 57 0.29 20.33 -14.86
N ILE A 58 -0.25 19.19 -15.24
CA ILE A 58 0.51 17.96 -15.33
C ILE A 58 1.41 18.11 -16.56
N SER A 59 2.51 18.84 -16.38
CA SER A 59 3.56 19.00 -17.37
C SER A 59 4.51 17.80 -17.28
N LEU A 60 5.35 17.61 -18.29
CA LEU A 60 6.34 16.53 -18.45
C LEU A 60 6.98 15.98 -17.14
N SER A 61 7.16 16.80 -16.10
CA SER A 61 7.58 16.38 -14.75
C SER A 61 6.77 15.23 -14.17
N ARG A 62 5.43 15.32 -14.14
CA ARG A 62 4.60 14.26 -13.54
C ARG A 62 4.59 12.98 -14.36
N MET A 63 4.57 13.10 -15.69
CA MET A 63 4.67 11.93 -16.56
C MET A 63 5.99 11.19 -16.34
N GLU A 64 7.09 11.93 -16.16
CA GLU A 64 8.40 11.35 -15.88
C GLU A 64 8.45 10.68 -14.51
N GLU A 65 7.90 11.31 -13.47
CA GLU A 65 7.83 10.71 -12.14
C GLU A 65 6.99 9.42 -12.13
N ILE A 66 5.85 9.41 -12.82
CA ILE A 66 5.05 8.19 -12.97
C ILE A 66 5.83 7.13 -13.75
N ARG A 67 6.50 7.50 -14.84
CA ARG A 67 7.36 6.56 -15.59
C ARG A 67 8.40 5.91 -14.68
N ILE A 68 9.11 6.71 -13.86
CA ILE A 68 10.10 6.21 -12.89
C ILE A 68 9.46 5.21 -11.92
N ILE A 69 8.27 5.51 -11.38
CA ILE A 69 7.53 4.60 -10.49
C ILE A 69 7.23 3.27 -11.21
N LEU A 70 6.74 3.32 -12.45
CA LEU A 70 6.35 2.12 -13.22
C LEU A 70 7.54 1.23 -13.57
N VAL A 71 8.67 1.84 -13.96
CA VAL A 71 9.91 1.11 -14.26
C VAL A 71 10.51 0.53 -12.99
N ALA A 72 10.55 1.29 -11.89
CA ALA A 72 11.04 0.81 -10.60
C ALA A 72 10.20 -0.37 -10.05
N ALA A 73 8.89 -0.37 -10.33
CA ALA A 73 7.98 -1.47 -9.99
C ALA A 73 8.03 -2.64 -10.98
N ALA A 74 8.82 -2.56 -12.05
CA ALA A 74 8.93 -3.57 -13.11
C ALA A 74 7.58 -3.94 -13.77
N VAL A 75 6.62 -3.01 -13.80
CA VAL A 75 5.30 -3.24 -14.42
C VAL A 75 5.27 -2.82 -15.90
N SER A 76 6.29 -2.10 -16.37
CA SER A 76 6.51 -1.77 -17.78
C SER A 76 7.97 -1.45 -18.04
N THR A 77 8.41 -1.61 -19.29
CA THR A 77 9.76 -1.25 -19.72
C THR A 77 9.82 0.19 -20.21
N GLU A 78 11.00 0.81 -20.20
CA GLU A 78 11.16 2.14 -20.79
C GLU A 78 10.78 2.14 -22.27
N GLU A 79 11.16 1.10 -23.02
CA GLU A 79 10.84 0.96 -24.45
C GLU A 79 9.33 1.07 -24.70
N ASP A 80 8.52 0.30 -23.95
CA ASP A 80 7.08 0.36 -24.06
C ASP A 80 6.53 1.75 -23.71
N LEU A 81 7.08 2.39 -22.67
CA LEU A 81 6.69 3.72 -22.20
C LEU A 81 7.16 4.88 -23.09
N PHE A 82 8.03 4.62 -24.08
CA PHE A 82 8.41 5.60 -25.12
C PHE A 82 7.74 5.31 -26.48
N ASN A 83 7.19 4.12 -26.67
CA ASN A 83 6.47 3.75 -27.88
C ASN A 83 5.05 4.30 -27.87
N ASN A 84 4.80 5.40 -28.61
CA ASN A 84 3.49 6.07 -28.65
C ASN A 84 2.33 5.24 -29.22
N SER A 85 2.62 4.06 -29.78
CA SER A 85 1.62 3.13 -30.29
C SER A 85 1.32 2.00 -29.30
N SER A 86 2.03 1.94 -28.17
CA SER A 86 1.83 0.90 -27.16
C SER A 86 0.65 1.23 -26.23
N PRO A 87 -0.08 0.22 -25.75
CA PRO A 87 -1.05 0.40 -24.67
C PRO A 87 -0.45 1.04 -23.41
N GLN A 88 0.82 0.73 -23.12
CA GLN A 88 1.59 1.24 -22.00
C GLN A 88 1.79 2.76 -22.08
N TYR A 89 2.17 3.27 -23.25
CA TYR A 89 2.31 4.71 -23.45
C TYR A 89 0.96 5.42 -23.33
N ASN A 90 -0.09 4.86 -23.93
CA ASN A 90 -1.44 5.44 -23.83
C ASN A 90 -1.94 5.47 -22.38
N ALA A 91 -1.69 4.40 -21.61
CA ALA A 91 -2.00 4.34 -20.19
C ALA A 91 -1.19 5.36 -19.37
N LEU A 92 0.12 5.50 -19.64
CA LEU A 92 0.97 6.51 -19.01
C LEU A 92 0.49 7.92 -19.33
N GLN A 93 0.16 8.20 -20.59
CA GLN A 93 -0.34 9.50 -21.03
C GLN A 93 -1.67 9.83 -20.32
N TRP A 94 -2.58 8.85 -20.25
CA TRP A 94 -3.86 9.01 -19.59
C TRP A 94 -3.71 9.25 -18.09
N ILE A 95 -2.97 8.40 -17.35
CA ILE A 95 -2.81 8.57 -15.90
C ILE A 95 -2.04 9.85 -15.53
N SER A 96 -1.20 10.32 -16.45
CA SER A 96 -0.53 11.59 -16.31
C SER A 96 -1.52 12.73 -16.54
N ASN A 97 -2.22 12.80 -17.68
CA ASN A 97 -2.88 14.04 -18.11
C ASN A 97 -4.41 14.05 -17.94
N ASP A 98 -5.04 12.89 -18.08
CA ASP A 98 -6.49 12.75 -18.27
C ASP A 98 -7.20 12.04 -17.11
N ASP A 99 -6.44 11.49 -16.16
CA ASP A 99 -7.01 10.85 -14.98
C ASP A 99 -7.68 11.87 -14.05
N GLU A 100 -9.01 11.87 -14.05
CA GLU A 100 -9.85 12.74 -13.22
C GLU A 100 -9.53 12.70 -11.71
N LYS A 101 -9.07 11.56 -11.16
CA LYS A 101 -8.77 11.53 -9.71
C LYS A 101 -7.38 12.04 -9.37
N VAL A 102 -6.49 12.23 -10.35
CA VAL A 102 -5.10 12.72 -10.20
C VAL A 102 -4.44 12.24 -8.89
N LEU A 103 -4.03 10.97 -8.85
CA LEU A 103 -3.45 10.38 -7.63
C LEU A 103 -2.14 11.08 -7.19
N PRO A 104 -1.89 11.28 -5.89
CA PRO A 104 -0.62 11.78 -5.38
C PRO A 104 0.54 10.85 -5.75
N LEU A 105 1.71 11.41 -6.08
CA LEU A 105 2.89 10.62 -6.48
C LEU A 105 3.49 9.79 -5.34
N GLY A 106 3.14 10.09 -4.09
CA GLY A 106 3.48 9.27 -2.93
C GLY A 106 2.67 7.96 -2.82
N ASP A 107 1.56 7.83 -3.54
CA ASP A 107 0.68 6.65 -3.50
C ASP A 107 0.99 5.68 -4.65
N SER A 108 2.23 5.20 -4.71
CA SER A 108 2.75 4.38 -5.82
C SER A 108 1.87 3.16 -6.12
N ASP A 109 1.36 2.48 -5.09
CA ASP A 109 0.54 1.27 -5.26
C ASP A 109 -0.77 1.58 -6.01
N GLN A 110 -1.42 2.70 -5.68
CA GLN A 110 -2.65 3.11 -6.36
C GLN A 110 -2.37 3.55 -7.80
N ILE A 111 -1.25 4.25 -8.02
CA ILE A 111 -0.79 4.62 -9.37
C ILE A 111 -0.57 3.36 -10.21
N ILE A 112 0.14 2.37 -9.68
CA ILE A 112 0.44 1.12 -10.37
C ILE A 112 -0.84 0.35 -10.70
N GLN A 113 -1.72 0.15 -9.72
CA GLN A 113 -2.99 -0.56 -9.94
C GLN A 113 -3.80 0.10 -11.05
N ARG A 114 -3.88 1.43 -11.01
CA ARG A 114 -4.66 2.18 -11.98
C ARG A 114 -4.03 2.20 -13.36
N TYR A 115 -2.70 2.29 -13.42
CA TYR A 115 -1.95 2.13 -14.64
C TYR A 115 -2.21 0.77 -15.28
N VAL A 116 -2.14 -0.34 -14.52
CA VAL A 116 -2.41 -1.69 -15.03
C VAL A 116 -3.84 -1.78 -15.58
N MET A 117 -4.83 -1.21 -14.90
CA MET A 117 -6.19 -1.15 -15.43
C MET A 117 -6.29 -0.35 -16.74
N ALA A 118 -5.59 0.78 -16.83
CA ALA A 118 -5.54 1.59 -18.05
C ALA A 118 -4.84 0.84 -19.20
N VAL A 119 -3.76 0.11 -18.94
CA VAL A 119 -3.09 -0.73 -19.95
C VAL A 119 -4.04 -1.78 -20.49
N LEU A 120 -4.77 -2.48 -19.62
CA LEU A 120 -5.77 -3.47 -20.05
C LEU A 120 -6.86 -2.83 -20.92
N HIS A 121 -7.30 -1.62 -20.58
CA HIS A 121 -8.27 -0.87 -21.38
C HIS A 121 -7.74 -0.47 -22.76
N PHE A 122 -6.48 0.00 -22.87
CA PHE A 122 -5.89 0.40 -24.15
C PHE A 122 -5.35 -0.77 -25.00
N SER A 123 -5.40 -2.01 -24.49
CA SER A 123 -4.93 -3.21 -25.20
C SER A 123 -6.03 -3.90 -26.03
N THR A 124 -7.24 -3.35 -26.06
CA THR A 124 -8.40 -3.90 -26.80
C THR A 124 -8.57 -3.21 -28.14
#